data_AF-A0A8J7HG74-F1
#
_entry.id   AF-A0A8J7HG74-F1
#
_cell.length_a   1.000
_cell.length_b   1.000
_cell.length_c   1.000
_cell.angle_alpha   90.00
_cell.angle_beta   90.00
_cell.angle_gamma   90.00
#
_symmetry.space_group_name_H-M   'P 1'
#
loop_
_entity.id
_entity.type
_entity.pdbx_description
1 polymer ?
#
loop_
_entity_poly.entity_id
_entity_poly.type
_entity_poly.pdbx_seq_one_letter_code
_entity_poly.pdbx_strand_id
1 'polypeptide(L)'
;AAVQELAKNFKDDPETKSWLKERATKNDKWDVRRTAVEELAKNFKDDPETKFFLKEHATKDDNFFVRGAAVQELANHFKDDPETKSWLKERATQDDKWDVRRAAFQVLANHFKDDPDTKS
;
A
#
# COMPACT_ATOMS: atom_id res chain seq x y z
N ALA A 1 0.18 12.16 13.17
CA ALA A 1 0.85 12.23 14.48
C ALA A 1 0.50 11.00 15.32
N ALA A 2 -0.63 10.95 16.03
CA ALA A 2 -0.92 9.88 16.99
C ALA A 2 -0.86 8.43 16.43
N VAL A 3 -1.44 8.18 15.25
CA VAL A 3 -1.38 6.83 14.60
C VAL A 3 0.06 6.40 14.31
N GLN A 4 0.90 7.33 13.82
CA GLN A 4 2.29 7.06 13.45
C GLN A 4 3.17 6.85 14.70
N GLU A 5 2.94 7.64 15.75
CA GLU A 5 3.70 7.50 17.00
C GLU A 5 3.39 6.17 17.69
N LEU A 6 2.12 5.76 17.70
CA LEU A 6 1.73 4.47 18.27
C LEU A 6 2.35 3.31 17.47
N ALA A 7 2.22 3.33 16.14
CA ALA A 7 2.79 2.28 15.30
C ALA A 7 4.31 2.11 15.47
N LYS A 8 5.05 3.22 15.57
CA LYS A 8 6.51 3.19 15.74
C LYS A 8 6.94 2.68 17.12
N ASN A 9 6.21 3.05 18.17
CA ASN A 9 6.58 2.71 19.54
C ASN A 9 6.14 1.30 19.97
N PHE A 10 5.18 0.70 19.26
CA PHE A 10 4.56 -0.58 19.63
C PHE A 10 4.52 -1.60 18.48
N LYS A 11 5.52 -1.58 17.59
CA LYS A 11 5.60 -2.51 16.45
C LYS A 11 5.66 -4.00 16.81
N ASP A 12 6.15 -4.32 18.02
CA ASP A 12 6.26 -5.69 18.51
C ASP A 12 5.00 -6.15 19.26
N ASP A 13 4.01 -5.25 19.42
CA ASP A 13 2.72 -5.54 20.03
C ASP A 13 1.71 -6.02 18.98
N PRO A 14 1.22 -7.27 19.05
CA PRO A 14 0.21 -7.80 18.12
C PRO A 14 -1.11 -7.02 18.16
N GLU A 15 -1.43 -6.33 19.26
CA GLU A 15 -2.63 -5.47 19.34
C GLU A 15 -2.49 -4.24 18.45
N THR A 16 -1.26 -3.72 18.28
CA THR A 16 -0.99 -2.56 17.41
C THR A 16 -1.32 -2.86 15.96
N LYS A 17 -0.94 -4.04 15.45
CA LYS A 17 -1.32 -4.50 14.09
C LYS A 17 -2.84 -4.53 13.94
N SER A 18 -3.54 -5.15 14.90
CA SER A 18 -5.00 -5.30 14.85
C SER A 18 -5.71 -3.95 14.88
N TRP A 19 -5.23 -3.03 15.73
CA TRP A 19 -5.74 -1.66 15.80
C TRP A 19 -5.50 -0.90 14.49
N LEU A 20 -4.32 -1.00 13.88
CA LEU A 20 -4.04 -0.38 12.58
C LEU A 20 -4.93 -0.93 11.48
N LYS A 21 -5.15 -2.25 11.41
CA LYS A 21 -6.10 -2.86 10.47
C LYS A 21 -7.50 -2.27 10.66
N GLU A 22 -7.97 -2.16 11.90
CA GLU A 22 -9.27 -1.55 12.19
C GLU A 22 -9.33 -0.08 11.73
N ARG A 23 -8.30 0.73 12.01
CA ARG A 23 -8.23 2.12 11.55
C ARG A 23 -8.22 2.21 10.03
N ALA A 24 -7.49 1.33 9.34
CA ALA A 24 -7.44 1.27 7.90
C ALA A 24 -8.77 0.86 7.26
N THR A 25 -9.58 0.03 7.93
CA THR A 25 -10.86 -0.44 7.36
C THR A 25 -12.07 0.42 7.73
N LYS A 26 -12.17 0.87 8.98
CA LYS A 26 -13.42 1.43 9.53
C LYS A 26 -13.41 2.94 9.74
N ASN A 27 -12.28 3.62 9.56
CA ASN A 27 -12.21 5.05 9.85
C ASN A 27 -12.76 5.88 8.69
N ASP A 28 -13.70 6.79 8.98
CA ASP A 28 -14.29 7.67 7.96
C ASP A 28 -13.27 8.64 7.35
N LYS A 29 -12.23 8.98 8.09
CA LYS A 29 -11.20 9.92 7.62
C LYS A 29 -10.15 9.18 6.79
N TRP A 30 -10.11 9.50 5.50
CA TRP A 30 -9.19 8.88 4.55
C TRP A 30 -7.71 9.09 4.91
N ASP A 31 -7.35 10.19 5.57
CA ASP A 31 -5.97 10.46 5.99
C ASP A 31 -5.51 9.55 7.14
N VAL A 32 -6.44 9.19 8.04
CA VAL A 32 -6.23 8.17 9.08
C VAL A 32 -6.07 6.80 8.43
N ARG A 33 -6.95 6.42 7.48
CA ARG A 33 -6.84 5.14 6.76
C ARG A 33 -5.52 5.04 6.01
N ARG A 34 -5.16 6.08 5.26
CA ARG A 34 -3.88 6.19 4.53
C ARG A 34 -2.70 5.99 5.47
N THR A 35 -2.70 6.69 6.61
CA THR A 35 -1.64 6.58 7.60
C THR A 35 -1.56 5.16 8.17
N ALA A 36 -2.69 4.53 8.47
CA ALA A 36 -2.70 3.15 8.97
C ALA A 36 -2.16 2.14 7.95
N VAL A 37 -2.51 2.30 6.66
CA VAL A 37 -1.96 1.52 5.53
C VAL A 37 -0.44 1.68 5.44
N GLU A 38 0.07 2.91 5.48
CA GLU A 38 1.51 3.20 5.44
C GLU A 38 2.26 2.55 6.63
N GLU A 39 1.71 2.67 7.84
CA GLU A 39 2.34 2.11 9.04
C GLU A 39 2.26 0.58 9.09
N LEU A 40 1.21 -0.05 8.54
CA LEU A 40 1.14 -1.50 8.36
C LEU A 40 2.27 -1.98 7.45
N ALA A 41 2.48 -1.32 6.32
CA ALA A 41 3.54 -1.69 5.38
C ALA A 41 4.94 -1.52 5.98
N LYS A 42 5.17 -0.44 6.73
CA LYS A 42 6.49 -0.13 7.31
C LYS A 42 6.87 -1.06 8.46
N ASN A 43 5.92 -1.32 9.37
CA ASN A 43 6.22 -1.98 10.64
C ASN A 43 5.85 -3.47 10.65
N PHE A 44 5.00 -3.93 9.73
CA PHE A 44 4.47 -5.31 9.72
C PHE A 44 4.65 -6.01 8.37
N LYS A 45 5.70 -5.69 7.61
CA LYS A 45 5.96 -6.30 6.29
C LYS A 45 6.28 -7.80 6.33
N ASP A 46 6.83 -8.28 7.44
CA ASP A 46 7.22 -9.70 7.59
C ASP A 46 6.00 -10.59 7.91
N ASP A 47 4.86 -9.97 8.21
CA ASP A 47 3.59 -10.67 8.36
C ASP A 47 2.98 -10.97 6.97
N PRO A 48 2.70 -12.26 6.65
CA PRO A 48 2.20 -12.65 5.33
C PRO A 48 0.84 -12.02 4.98
N GLU A 49 0.03 -11.66 5.98
CA GLU A 49 -1.28 -11.04 5.75
C GLU A 49 -1.20 -9.57 5.36
N THR A 50 -0.13 -8.86 5.73
CA THR A 50 0.02 -7.41 5.47
C THR A 50 -0.07 -7.12 3.98
N LYS A 51 0.62 -7.91 3.15
CA LYS A 51 0.58 -7.75 1.69
C LYS A 51 -0.85 -7.86 1.14
N PHE A 52 -1.61 -8.88 1.58
CA PHE A 52 -2.98 -9.09 1.14
C PHE A 52 -3.87 -7.90 1.53
N PHE A 53 -3.72 -7.43 2.77
CA PHE A 53 -4.44 -6.27 3.29
C PHE A 53 -4.14 -5.00 2.47
N LEU A 54 -2.87 -4.75 2.13
CA LEU A 54 -2.50 -3.63 1.27
C LEU A 54 -3.08 -3.76 -0.15
N LYS A 55 -3.04 -4.96 -0.76
CA LYS A 55 -3.66 -5.19 -2.08
C LYS A 55 -5.17 -4.91 -2.05
N GLU A 56 -5.85 -5.29 -0.97
CA GLU A 56 -7.27 -5.00 -0.81
C GLU A 56 -7.54 -3.50 -0.79
N HIS A 57 -6.85 -2.74 0.06
CA HIS A 57 -7.02 -1.29 0.14
C HIS A 57 -6.61 -0.59 -1.15
N ALA A 58 -5.56 -1.06 -1.82
CA ALA A 58 -5.14 -0.53 -3.10
C ALA A 58 -6.15 -0.77 -4.24
N THR A 59 -7.10 -1.69 -4.05
CA THR A 59 -8.13 -2.04 -5.05
C THR A 59 -9.49 -1.47 -4.71
N LYS A 60 -9.89 -1.53 -3.43
CA LYS A 60 -11.28 -1.32 -3.00
C LYS A 60 -11.52 -0.06 -2.17
N ASP A 61 -10.49 0.61 -1.65
CA ASP A 61 -10.71 1.82 -0.86
C ASP A 61 -11.36 2.90 -1.73
N ASP A 62 -12.41 3.54 -1.21
CA ASP A 62 -13.16 4.57 -1.93
C ASP A 62 -12.31 5.82 -2.21
N ASN A 63 -11.30 6.05 -1.38
CA ASN A 63 -10.42 7.19 -1.48
C ASN A 63 -9.12 6.85 -2.24
N PHE A 64 -8.92 7.54 -3.35
CA PHE A 64 -7.77 7.33 -4.23
C PHE A 64 -6.42 7.67 -3.59
N PHE A 65 -6.36 8.52 -2.55
CA PHE A 65 -5.12 8.75 -1.80
C PHE A 65 -4.73 7.53 -0.97
N VAL A 66 -5.71 6.81 -0.40
CA VAL A 66 -5.45 5.56 0.31
C VAL A 66 -5.00 4.49 -0.68
N ARG A 67 -5.69 4.36 -1.82
CA ARG A 67 -5.29 3.41 -2.87
C ARG A 67 -3.88 3.67 -3.38
N GLY A 68 -3.57 4.93 -3.69
CA GLY A 68 -2.26 5.34 -4.17
C GLY A 68 -1.13 5.11 -3.15
N ALA A 69 -1.40 5.32 -1.86
CA ALA A 69 -0.45 4.99 -0.80
C ALA A 69 -0.21 3.47 -0.73
N ALA A 70 -1.26 2.66 -0.74
CA ALA A 70 -1.13 1.20 -0.73
C ALA A 70 -0.35 0.67 -1.95
N VAL A 71 -0.57 1.24 -3.15
CA VAL A 71 0.23 0.95 -4.35
C VAL A 71 1.72 1.24 -4.13
N GLN A 72 2.04 2.41 -3.58
CA GLN A 72 3.42 2.81 -3.32
C GLN A 72 4.09 1.89 -2.31
N GLU A 73 3.40 1.57 -1.22
CA GLU A 73 3.95 0.74 -0.16
C GLU A 73 4.11 -0.73 -0.58
N LEU A 74 3.22 -1.24 -1.44
CA LEU A 74 3.41 -2.55 -2.09
C LEU A 74 4.71 -2.60 -2.90
N ALA A 75 5.02 -1.56 -3.67
CA ALA A 75 6.26 -1.50 -4.44
C ALA A 75 7.51 -1.29 -3.55
N ASN A 76 7.39 -0.54 -2.45
CA ASN A 76 8.52 -0.29 -1.55
C ASN A 76 8.90 -1.54 -0.74
N HIS A 77 7.90 -2.27 -0.25
CA HIS A 77 8.10 -3.32 0.75
C HIS A 77 7.93 -4.74 0.20
N PHE A 78 7.27 -4.92 -0.94
CA PHE A 78 6.93 -6.24 -1.49
C PHE A 78 7.33 -6.41 -2.97
N LYS A 79 8.33 -5.67 -3.46
CA LYS A 79 8.81 -5.73 -4.85
C LYS A 79 9.40 -7.08 -5.28
N ASP A 80 9.98 -7.82 -4.35
CA ASP A 80 10.65 -9.10 -4.64
C ASP A 80 9.64 -10.25 -4.76
N ASP A 81 8.38 -9.98 -4.42
CA ASP A 81 7.29 -10.91 -4.68
C ASP A 81 6.93 -10.93 -6.18
N PRO A 82 6.88 -12.13 -6.80
CA PRO A 82 6.70 -12.25 -8.24
C PRO A 82 5.35 -11.72 -8.75
N GLU A 83 4.31 -11.70 -7.91
CA GLU A 83 2.99 -11.21 -8.30
C GLU A 83 2.85 -9.69 -8.18
N THR A 84 3.66 -9.03 -7.35
CA THR A 84 3.55 -7.58 -7.10
C THR A 84 3.67 -6.80 -8.39
N LYS A 85 4.62 -7.17 -9.26
CA LYS A 85 4.83 -6.50 -10.55
C LYS A 85 3.62 -6.59 -11.48
N SER A 86 3.09 -7.81 -11.67
CA SER A 86 1.94 -8.04 -12.54
C SER A 86 0.72 -7.28 -12.05
N TRP A 87 0.48 -7.29 -10.73
CA TRP A 87 -0.60 -6.55 -10.11
C TRP A 87 -0.42 -5.02 -10.25
N LEU A 88 0.79 -4.49 -10.15
CA LEU A 88 1.07 -3.07 -10.40
C LEU A 88 0.78 -2.66 -11.85
N LYS A 89 1.06 -3.52 -12.84
CA LYS A 89 0.70 -3.28 -14.25
C LYS A 89 -0.81 -3.20 -14.45
N GLU A 90 -1.56 -4.07 -13.77
CA GLU A 90 -3.02 -4.03 -13.77
C GLU A 90 -3.52 -2.70 -13.19
N ARG A 91 -2.99 -2.25 -12.05
CA ARG A 91 -3.36 -0.96 -11.46
C ARG A 91 -3.00 0.23 -12.35
N ALA A 92 -1.86 0.18 -13.04
CA ALA A 92 -1.41 1.23 -13.96
C ALA A 92 -2.34 1.40 -15.18
N THR A 93 -3.11 0.36 -15.54
CA THR A 93 -3.93 0.33 -16.75
C THR A 93 -5.44 0.34 -16.48
N GLN A 94 -5.87 -0.24 -15.36
CA GLN A 94 -7.29 -0.53 -15.10
C GLN A 94 -7.89 0.24 -13.92
N ASP A 95 -7.11 0.90 -13.06
CA ASP A 95 -7.71 1.71 -11.98
C ASP A 95 -8.51 2.88 -12.57
N ASP A 96 -9.68 3.16 -11.99
CA ASP A 96 -10.57 4.22 -12.49
C ASP A 96 -9.96 5.61 -12.31
N LYS A 97 -9.11 5.78 -11.29
CA LYS A 97 -8.48 7.07 -10.98
C LYS A 97 -7.11 7.20 -11.61
N TRP A 98 -6.95 8.29 -12.36
CA TRP A 98 -5.67 8.63 -13.00
C TRP A 98 -4.52 8.72 -11.99
N ASP A 99 -4.75 9.26 -10.78
CA ASP A 99 -3.70 9.39 -9.77
C ASP A 99 -3.16 8.03 -9.31
N VAL A 100 -4.02 7.02 -9.20
CA VAL A 100 -3.62 5.65 -8.84
C VAL A 100 -2.88 5.00 -9.99
N ARG A 101 -3.38 5.15 -11.23
CA ARG A 101 -2.69 4.67 -12.43
C ARG A 101 -1.29 5.27 -12.54
N ARG A 102 -1.16 6.59 -12.31
CA ARG A 102 0.12 7.30 -12.31
C ARG A 102 1.03 6.79 -11.20
N ALA A 103 0.53 6.62 -9.98
CA ALA A 103 1.34 6.09 -8.87
C ALA A 103 1.89 4.70 -9.22
N ALA A 104 1.04 3.82 -9.77
CA ALA A 104 1.44 2.48 -10.21
C ALA A 104 2.50 2.52 -11.32
N PHE A 105 2.33 3.40 -12.32
CA PHE A 105 3.34 3.61 -13.38
C PHE A 105 4.67 4.13 -12.81
N GLN A 106 4.63 5.10 -11.89
CA GLN A 106 5.84 5.67 -11.28
C GLN A 106 6.62 4.61 -10.49
N VAL A 107 5.94 3.78 -9.70
CA VAL A 107 6.64 2.72 -8.97
C VAL A 107 7.14 1.61 -9.89
N LEU A 108 6.43 1.32 -10.99
CA LEU A 108 6.93 0.42 -12.03
C LEU A 108 8.24 0.96 -12.64
N ALA A 109 8.26 2.22 -13.04
CA ALA A 109 9.45 2.87 -13.59
C ALA A 109 10.60 2.95 -12.58
N ASN A 110 10.31 3.11 -11.28
CA ASN A 110 11.34 3.25 -10.25
C ASN A 110 11.92 1.91 -9.78
N HIS A 111 11.08 0.88 -9.64
CA HIS A 111 11.46 -0.40 -9.03
C HIS A 111 11.70 -1.52 -10.06
N PHE A 112 11.21 -1.37 -11.30
CA PHE A 112 11.22 -2.41 -12.33
C PHE A 112 11.77 -1.92 -13.68
N LYS A 113 12.82 -1.09 -13.65
CA LYS A 113 13.45 -0.40 -14.79
C LYS A 113 13.84 -1.28 -15.99
N ASP A 114 14.13 -2.55 -15.73
CA ASP A 114 14.53 -3.50 -16.78
C ASP A 114 13.33 -4.13 -17.49
N ASP A 115 12.10 -3.85 -17.05
CA ASP A 115 10.90 -4.31 -17.73
C ASP A 115 10.70 -3.55 -19.05
N PRO A 116 10.56 -4.24 -20.19
CA PRO A 116 10.28 -3.62 -21.49
C PRO A 116 9.06 -2.71 -21.46
N ASP A 117 8.03 -3.04 -20.68
CA ASP A 117 6.79 -2.27 -20.59
C ASP A 117 6.96 -0.97 -19.78
N THR A 118 8.11 -0.75 -19.14
CA THR A 118 8.43 0.48 -18.39
C THR A 118 9.31 1.44 -19.17
N LYS A 119 9.74 1.06 -20.37
CA LYS A 119 10.56 1.88 -21.28
C LYS A 119 9.63 2.51 -22.32
N SER A 120 9.20 3.75 -22.06
CA SER A 120 8.50 4.58 -23.05
C SER A 120 9.47 5.21 -24.04
#